data_AF-A0A388P8G5-F1
#
_entry.id   AF-A0A388P8G5-F1
#
_cell.length_a   1.000
_cell.length_b   1.000
_cell.length_c   1.000
_cell.angle_alpha   90.00
_cell.angle_beta   90.00
_cell.angle_gamma   90.00
#
_symmetry.space_group_name_H-M   'P 1'
#
loop_
_entity.id
_entity.type
_entity.pdbx_description
1 polymer ?
#
loop_
_entity_poly.entity_id
_entity_poly.type
_entity_poly.pdbx_seq_one_letter_code
_entity_poly.pdbx_strand_id
1 'polypeptide(L)'
;MSAFPPSKPTAAWKRTKTLIGKWANGYPIWREAMEYRVAGYRYTPTATVAQIDEARGWLFDRNQPKAGQASVGGLLALDGRMGELKKVTMTIPEGDYLAGEDVWIHWGPSGFGHGITCVGYDDQVGFDVNGDGKITNDIDINGDGQVTLADHERGAFIVVNSWGQTWSKDGKIYLLYSAMVDSTWKRGNYLGRIEVSRHVPRCTLKLKLACNKRSDLRMTIGIAGDKDATKAEHELAPQPLNGWPLFGKPKNNVGEVPLAGPGDESPLEIGIDLTPLLGKLDAKSGGEGRLFLSFRCDDESDATGMLHEGAIRQYDV
;
A
#
# COMPACT_ATOMS: atom_id res chain seq x y z
N MET A 1 -8.40 33.09 13.17
CA MET A 1 -7.87 31.82 12.62
C MET A 1 -8.35 30.70 13.52
N SER A 2 -9.37 29.93 13.13
CA SER A 2 -9.84 28.80 13.93
C SER A 2 -9.08 27.56 13.51
N ALA A 3 -8.23 27.05 14.40
CA ALA A 3 -7.63 25.74 14.25
C ALA A 3 -8.74 24.68 14.35
N PHE A 4 -8.90 23.88 13.30
CA PHE A 4 -9.68 22.66 13.41
C PHE A 4 -8.98 21.74 14.43
N PRO A 5 -9.70 21.18 15.42
CA PRO A 5 -9.11 20.23 16.33
C PRO A 5 -8.68 18.98 15.55
N PRO A 6 -7.57 18.32 15.92
CA PRO A 6 -7.17 17.08 15.29
C PRO A 6 -8.27 16.04 15.52
N SER A 7 -8.89 15.57 14.43
CA SER A 7 -9.73 14.39 14.47
C SER A 7 -8.85 13.21 14.88
N LYS A 8 -9.02 12.71 16.11
CA LYS A 8 -8.41 11.45 16.54
C LYS A 8 -8.82 10.36 15.55
N PRO A 9 -7.90 9.63 14.91
CA PRO A 9 -8.27 8.41 14.23
C PRO A 9 -8.67 7.40 15.31
N THR A 10 -9.99 7.24 15.52
CA THR A 10 -10.54 6.14 16.33
C THR A 10 -10.54 4.87 15.51
N ALA A 11 -9.35 4.31 15.27
CA ALA A 11 -9.19 2.94 14.83
C ALA A 11 -8.06 2.32 15.65
N ALA A 12 -8.42 1.78 16.81
CA ALA A 12 -7.52 0.93 17.56
C ALA A 12 -7.27 -0.35 16.75
N TRP A 13 -6.15 -0.39 16.01
CA TRP A 13 -5.69 -1.61 15.36
C TRP A 13 -5.16 -2.57 16.42
N LYS A 14 -6.09 -3.29 17.07
CA LYS A 14 -5.76 -4.45 17.90
C LYS A 14 -5.08 -5.49 17.01
N ARG A 15 -3.98 -6.08 17.49
CA ARG A 15 -3.36 -7.27 16.88
C ARG A 15 -4.41 -8.38 16.77
N THR A 16 -4.95 -8.58 15.58
CA THR A 16 -5.74 -9.75 15.25
C THR A 16 -4.91 -10.63 14.34
N LYS A 17 -4.18 -11.60 14.93
CA LYS A 17 -3.71 -12.79 14.20
C LYS A 17 -4.83 -13.45 13.37
N THR A 18 -6.09 -13.15 13.69
CA THR A 18 -7.31 -13.61 13.05
C THR A 18 -7.61 -12.98 11.68
N LEU A 19 -6.86 -11.99 11.20
CA LEU A 19 -7.11 -11.34 9.90
C LEU A 19 -6.07 -11.66 8.82
N ILE A 20 -4.98 -12.37 9.14
CA ILE A 20 -3.95 -12.70 8.14
C ILE A 20 -4.59 -13.53 7.02
N GLY A 21 -4.46 -13.05 5.77
CA GLY A 21 -5.02 -13.70 4.59
C GLY A 21 -6.53 -13.51 4.41
N LYS A 22 -7.23 -12.79 5.30
CA LYS A 22 -8.63 -12.41 5.11
C LYS A 22 -8.77 -11.23 4.17
N TRP A 23 -9.82 -11.24 3.35
CA TRP A 23 -10.12 -10.15 2.43
C TRP A 23 -11.10 -9.16 3.05
N ALA A 24 -11.04 -7.91 2.60
CA ALA A 24 -11.97 -6.88 3.05
C ALA A 24 -13.39 -7.23 2.61
N ASN A 25 -14.30 -7.40 3.57
CA ASN A 25 -15.70 -7.73 3.32
C ASN A 25 -16.58 -6.49 3.50
N GLY A 26 -17.26 -6.08 2.43
CA GLY A 26 -18.22 -4.97 2.46
C GLY A 26 -18.02 -4.00 1.30
N TYR A 27 -19.08 -3.79 0.52
CA TYR A 27 -19.08 -2.94 -0.66
C TYR A 27 -18.55 -1.51 -0.44
N PRO A 28 -18.83 -0.81 0.68
CA PRO A 28 -18.29 0.53 0.93
C PRO A 28 -16.76 0.61 0.87
N ILE A 29 -16.06 -0.41 1.40
CA ILE A 29 -14.58 -0.47 1.38
C ILE A 29 -14.07 -0.54 -0.05
N TRP A 30 -14.69 -1.41 -0.86
CA TRP A 30 -14.35 -1.55 -2.27
C TRP A 30 -14.69 -0.29 -3.06
N ARG A 31 -15.81 0.38 -2.76
CA ARG A 31 -16.19 1.64 -3.42
C ARG A 31 -15.21 2.77 -3.12
N GLU A 32 -14.71 2.86 -1.91
CA GLU A 32 -13.67 3.82 -1.54
C GLU A 32 -12.33 3.47 -2.23
N ALA A 33 -11.93 2.19 -2.25
CA ALA A 33 -10.73 1.75 -2.95
C ALA A 33 -10.79 1.96 -4.47
N MET A 34 -11.98 1.90 -5.07
CA MET A 34 -12.18 2.26 -6.48
C MET A 34 -11.92 3.74 -6.76
N GLU A 35 -11.99 4.60 -5.74
CA GLU A 35 -11.81 6.04 -5.87
C GLU A 35 -10.35 6.48 -5.78
N TYR A 36 -9.63 5.93 -4.80
CA TYR A 36 -8.23 6.26 -4.56
C TYR A 36 -7.32 5.17 -5.15
N ARG A 37 -6.74 5.45 -6.32
CA ARG A 37 -6.00 4.45 -7.11
C ARG A 37 -4.50 4.72 -7.12
N VAL A 38 -3.73 3.64 -7.14
CA VAL A 38 -2.33 3.70 -7.56
C VAL A 38 -2.27 3.96 -9.07
N ALA A 39 -1.71 5.10 -9.46
CA ALA A 39 -1.46 5.49 -10.84
C ALA A 39 -0.12 4.97 -11.37
N GLY A 40 0.82 4.67 -10.47
CA GLY A 40 2.11 4.10 -10.84
C GLY A 40 3.09 4.07 -9.68
N TYR A 41 4.27 3.51 -9.98
CA TYR A 41 5.40 3.47 -9.06
C TYR A 41 6.58 4.17 -9.72
N ARG A 42 7.26 5.02 -8.98
CA ARG A 42 8.59 5.56 -9.32
C ARG A 42 9.55 5.23 -8.20
N TYR A 43 10.85 5.27 -8.48
CA TYR A 43 11.87 5.02 -7.47
C TYR A 43 12.77 6.25 -7.35
N THR A 44 13.14 6.61 -6.13
CA THR A 44 14.18 7.61 -5.83
C THR A 44 15.31 6.88 -5.10
N PRO A 45 16.56 6.92 -5.60
CA PRO A 45 17.70 6.46 -4.81
C PRO A 45 17.84 7.29 -3.53
N THR A 46 18.51 6.78 -2.50
CA THR A 46 18.72 7.51 -1.23
C THR A 46 20.16 7.40 -0.75
N ALA A 47 21.10 7.80 -1.61
CA ALA A 47 22.53 7.74 -1.33
C ALA A 47 23.13 9.13 -1.02
N THR A 48 22.43 10.22 -1.34
CA THR A 48 22.92 11.60 -1.15
C THR A 48 21.87 12.50 -0.52
N VAL A 49 22.31 13.59 0.10
CA VAL A 49 21.42 14.62 0.68
C VAL A 49 20.42 15.14 -0.35
N ALA A 50 20.88 15.47 -1.56
CA ALA A 50 20.00 15.96 -2.63
C ALA A 50 18.88 14.98 -3.01
N GLN A 51 19.16 13.67 -2.93
CA GLN A 51 18.17 12.64 -3.20
C GLN A 51 17.16 12.47 -2.06
N ILE A 52 17.61 12.62 -0.80
CA ILE A 52 16.71 12.70 0.35
C ILE A 52 15.81 13.93 0.21
N ASP A 53 16.37 15.08 -0.17
CA ASP A 53 15.62 16.31 -0.40
C ASP A 53 14.57 16.16 -1.51
N GLU A 54 14.89 15.45 -2.61
CA GLU A 54 13.90 15.12 -3.65
C GLU A 54 12.73 14.31 -3.07
N ALA A 55 13.02 13.29 -2.25
CA ALA A 55 11.99 12.46 -1.65
C ALA A 55 11.12 13.24 -0.65
N ARG A 56 11.73 14.08 0.19
CA ARG A 56 11.03 14.93 1.16
C ARG A 56 10.20 16.00 0.47
N GLY A 57 10.76 16.66 -0.55
CA GLY A 57 10.07 17.63 -1.39
C GLY A 57 8.86 17.01 -2.10
N TRP A 58 9.01 15.80 -2.64
CA TRP A 58 7.89 15.08 -3.23
C TRP A 58 6.79 14.80 -2.19
N LEU A 59 7.11 14.28 -1.00
CA LEU A 59 6.12 14.06 0.05
C LEU A 59 5.39 15.36 0.43
N PHE A 60 6.14 16.46 0.58
CA PHE A 60 5.60 17.77 0.90
C PHE A 60 4.62 18.24 -0.19
N ASP A 61 5.05 18.25 -1.45
CA ASP A 61 4.25 18.70 -2.60
C ASP A 61 2.99 17.86 -2.78
N ARG A 62 3.10 16.55 -2.57
CA ARG A 62 1.96 15.61 -2.63
C ARG A 62 0.97 15.83 -1.50
N ASN A 63 1.41 16.41 -0.38
CA ASN A 63 0.55 16.80 0.72
C ASN A 63 -0.06 18.20 0.53
N GLN A 64 0.41 19.00 -0.42
CA GLN A 64 -0.18 20.30 -0.70
C GLN A 64 -1.44 20.20 -1.58
N PRO A 65 -2.49 20.99 -1.29
CA PRO A 65 -3.61 21.14 -2.21
C PRO A 65 -3.13 21.83 -3.49
N LYS A 66 -3.64 21.37 -4.64
CA LYS A 66 -3.48 22.10 -5.91
C LYS A 66 -4.64 23.09 -6.06
N ALA A 67 -4.46 24.17 -6.82
CA ALA A 67 -5.51 25.17 -7.01
C ALA A 67 -6.82 24.51 -7.47
N GLY A 68 -7.88 24.63 -6.65
CA GLY A 68 -9.19 24.03 -6.91
C GLY A 68 -9.29 22.52 -6.70
N GLN A 69 -8.28 21.86 -6.12
CA GLN A 69 -8.25 20.41 -5.91
C GLN A 69 -7.76 20.05 -4.50
N ALA A 70 -8.45 19.11 -3.85
CA ALA A 70 -7.96 18.52 -2.61
C ALA A 70 -6.59 17.86 -2.83
N SER A 71 -5.77 17.83 -1.77
CA SER A 71 -4.55 17.03 -1.77
C SER A 71 -4.92 15.57 -2.04
N VAL A 72 -4.25 14.97 -3.02
CA VAL A 72 -4.42 13.55 -3.34
C VAL A 72 -3.43 12.67 -2.54
N GLY A 73 -2.52 13.28 -1.77
CA GLY A 73 -1.54 12.58 -0.95
C GLY A 73 -0.48 11.84 -1.76
N GLY A 74 0.34 11.06 -1.06
CA GLY A 74 1.39 10.23 -1.63
C GLY A 74 2.00 9.38 -0.53
N LEU A 75 2.51 8.19 -0.90
CA LEU A 75 3.17 7.29 0.03
C LEU A 75 4.56 6.97 -0.51
N LEU A 76 5.54 6.94 0.39
CA LEU A 76 6.82 6.32 0.12
C LEU A 76 6.80 4.93 0.73
N ALA A 77 7.22 3.93 -0.05
CA ALA A 77 7.44 2.58 0.43
C ALA A 77 8.92 2.25 0.32
N LEU A 78 9.42 1.46 1.25
CA LEU A 78 10.81 1.01 1.24
C LEU A 78 10.86 -0.47 1.62
N ASP A 79 11.90 -1.14 1.15
CA ASP A 79 12.08 -2.58 1.31
C ASP A 79 13.49 -2.82 1.83
N GLY A 80 13.61 -3.44 3.00
CA GLY A 80 14.90 -3.64 3.65
C GLY A 80 14.90 -4.81 4.61
N ARG A 81 16.10 -5.20 5.07
CA ARG A 81 16.26 -6.24 6.08
C ARG A 81 15.97 -5.65 7.45
N MET A 82 14.87 -6.07 8.07
CA MET A 82 14.43 -5.50 9.35
C MET A 82 15.42 -5.79 10.50
N GLY A 83 16.09 -6.94 10.48
CA GLY A 83 16.93 -7.39 11.60
C GLY A 83 16.15 -7.65 12.89
N GLU A 84 16.88 -7.94 13.96
CA GLU A 84 16.31 -7.95 15.31
C GLU A 84 16.23 -6.50 15.81
N LEU A 85 15.03 -6.02 16.15
CA LEU A 85 14.77 -4.62 16.49
C LEU A 85 15.81 -4.05 17.48
N LYS A 86 16.03 -4.74 18.61
CA LYS A 86 16.98 -4.32 19.65
C LYS A 86 18.45 -4.18 19.20
N LYS A 87 18.82 -4.77 18.06
CA LYS A 87 20.19 -4.70 17.52
C LYS A 87 20.36 -3.55 16.54
N VAL A 88 19.28 -3.06 15.97
CA VAL A 88 19.29 -2.06 14.89
C VAL A 88 18.67 -0.72 15.29
N THR A 89 18.04 -0.68 16.47
CA THR A 89 17.40 0.51 17.02
C THR A 89 18.03 0.93 18.33
N MET A 90 18.08 2.23 18.55
CA MET A 90 18.45 2.86 19.82
C MET A 90 17.26 3.63 20.37
N THR A 91 17.20 3.82 21.68
CA THR A 91 16.23 4.74 22.30
C THR A 91 16.89 6.10 22.44
N ILE A 92 16.18 7.15 22.00
CA ILE A 92 16.68 8.53 22.09
C ILE A 92 16.84 8.90 23.57
N PRO A 93 18.03 9.37 24.01
CA PRO A 93 18.30 9.63 25.42
C PRO A 93 17.52 10.85 25.94
N GLU A 94 17.41 10.95 27.27
CA GLU A 94 16.82 12.14 27.91
C GLU A 94 17.61 13.41 27.57
N GLY A 95 16.89 14.52 27.38
CA GLY A 95 17.49 15.80 26.98
C GLY A 95 17.50 16.05 25.48
N ASP A 96 17.37 15.00 24.66
CA ASP A 96 17.31 15.12 23.20
C ASP A 96 15.87 15.23 22.67
N TYR A 97 15.75 15.73 21.44
CA TYR A 97 14.47 15.86 20.74
C TYR A 97 13.82 14.48 20.55
N LEU A 98 12.58 14.33 21.04
CA LEU A 98 11.83 13.06 21.08
C LEU A 98 12.44 11.97 21.98
N ALA A 99 13.08 12.36 23.08
CA ALA A 99 13.53 11.44 24.13
C ALA A 99 12.51 10.32 24.44
N GLY A 100 12.99 9.07 24.49
CA GLY A 100 12.19 7.88 24.74
C GLY A 100 11.38 7.35 23.54
N GLU A 101 11.51 7.92 22.35
CA GLU A 101 11.18 7.23 21.10
C GLU A 101 12.35 6.34 20.65
N ASP A 102 12.07 5.34 19.80
CA ASP A 102 13.11 4.53 19.17
C ASP A 102 13.52 5.14 17.82
N VAL A 103 14.81 5.10 17.55
CA VAL A 103 15.44 5.49 16.28
C VAL A 103 16.18 4.29 15.69
N TRP A 104 15.96 4.05 14.40
CA TRP A 104 16.57 2.99 13.62
C TRP A 104 17.78 3.54 12.89
N ILE A 105 18.95 3.05 13.28
CA ILE A 105 20.25 3.64 12.91
C ILE A 105 21.00 2.86 11.82
N HIS A 106 20.68 1.59 11.56
CA HIS A 106 21.26 0.80 10.46
C HIS A 106 20.38 -0.39 10.05
N TRP A 107 20.47 -0.88 8.81
CA TRP A 107 19.71 -2.06 8.37
C TRP A 107 20.16 -3.36 9.04
N GLY A 108 19.23 -4.31 9.21
CA GLY A 108 19.55 -5.63 9.72
C GLY A 108 20.55 -6.38 8.83
N PRO A 109 21.53 -7.10 9.38
CA PRO A 109 22.64 -7.67 8.59
C PRO A 109 22.22 -8.82 7.67
N SER A 110 21.17 -9.56 8.03
CA SER A 110 20.72 -10.77 7.31
C SER A 110 19.20 -10.94 7.37
N GLY A 111 18.69 -11.93 6.63
CA GLY A 111 17.26 -12.23 6.52
C GLY A 111 16.62 -11.79 5.21
N PHE A 112 15.30 -11.92 5.15
CA PHE A 112 14.48 -11.54 4.00
C PHE A 112 14.13 -10.04 4.03
N GLY A 113 13.97 -9.45 2.85
CA GLY A 113 13.44 -8.09 2.72
C GLY A 113 11.99 -8.01 3.19
N HIS A 114 11.62 -6.87 3.77
CA HIS A 114 10.27 -6.57 4.22
C HIS A 114 9.89 -5.17 3.77
N GLY A 115 8.70 -5.05 3.16
CA GLY A 115 8.16 -3.78 2.70
C GLY A 115 7.49 -3.02 3.85
N ILE A 116 7.89 -1.77 4.07
CA ILE A 116 7.32 -0.86 5.06
C ILE A 116 7.01 0.50 4.45
N THR A 117 6.16 1.28 5.13
CA THR A 117 5.66 2.56 4.60
C THR A 117 6.31 3.72 5.34
N CYS A 118 6.89 4.66 4.59
CA CYS A 118 7.29 5.96 5.09
C CYS A 118 6.11 6.93 4.91
N VAL A 119 5.68 7.52 6.03
CA VAL A 119 4.50 8.39 6.13
C VAL A 119 4.86 9.86 6.39
N GLY A 120 6.16 10.16 6.49
CA GLY A 120 6.66 11.49 6.76
C GLY A 120 8.16 11.51 7.04
N TYR A 121 8.65 12.66 7.48
CA TYR A 121 10.04 12.88 7.83
C TYR A 121 10.15 13.91 8.96
N ASP A 122 11.24 13.88 9.71
CA ASP A 122 11.55 14.85 10.76
C ASP A 122 13.08 15.07 10.81
N ASP A 123 13.50 16.29 10.47
CA ASP A 123 14.91 16.67 10.39
C ASP A 123 15.54 16.97 11.75
N GLN A 124 14.76 17.00 12.84
CA GLN A 124 15.30 17.26 14.18
C GLN A 124 15.67 15.97 14.91
N VAL A 125 15.11 14.83 14.52
CA VAL A 125 15.45 13.52 15.08
C VAL A 125 16.91 13.21 14.84
N GLY A 126 17.64 12.82 15.87
CA GLY A 126 19.02 12.41 15.73
C GLY A 126 19.47 11.51 16.86
N PHE A 127 20.63 10.89 16.67
CA PHE A 127 21.27 9.99 17.63
C PHE A 127 22.78 10.01 17.42
N ASP A 128 23.56 10.06 18.50
CA ASP A 128 25.02 9.98 18.48
C ASP A 128 25.44 8.55 18.09
N VAL A 129 25.69 8.33 16.80
CA VAL A 129 25.93 7.01 16.22
C VAL A 129 27.34 6.51 16.55
N ASN A 130 28.32 7.42 16.60
CA ASN A 130 29.72 7.09 16.84
C ASN A 130 30.10 7.09 18.34
N GLY A 131 29.23 7.63 19.21
CA GLY A 131 29.40 7.68 20.66
C GLY A 131 30.38 8.78 21.13
N ASP A 132 30.57 9.84 20.35
CA ASP A 132 31.52 10.92 20.67
C ASP A 132 30.93 12.03 21.57
N GLY A 133 29.64 11.92 21.91
CA GLY A 133 28.89 12.86 22.72
C GLY A 133 28.27 14.01 21.94
N LYS A 134 28.27 13.98 20.61
CA LYS A 134 27.67 14.98 19.73
C LYS A 134 26.75 14.33 18.70
N ILE A 135 25.85 15.12 18.15
CA ILE A 135 24.97 14.72 17.04
C ILE A 135 25.22 15.71 15.91
N THR A 136 25.89 15.25 14.86
CA THR A 136 26.43 16.10 13.80
C THR A 136 26.08 15.60 12.40
N ASN A 137 26.13 16.50 11.41
CA ASN A 137 25.99 16.15 9.99
C ASN A 137 27.19 16.67 9.17
N ASP A 138 28.17 17.26 9.83
CA ASP A 138 29.29 18.01 9.25
C ASP A 138 30.67 17.46 9.65
N ILE A 139 30.70 16.32 10.35
CA ILE A 139 31.91 15.61 10.78
C ILE A 139 31.97 14.26 10.07
N ASP A 140 33.16 13.84 9.63
CA ASP A 140 33.42 12.48 9.15
C ASP A 140 33.47 11.55 10.37
N ILE A 141 32.38 10.83 10.63
CA ILE A 141 32.25 9.96 11.79
C ILE A 141 32.72 8.53 11.50
N ASN A 142 32.96 8.19 10.23
CA ASN A 142 33.33 6.85 9.78
C ASN A 142 34.82 6.71 9.40
N GLY A 143 35.52 7.84 9.22
CA GLY A 143 36.95 7.92 8.97
C GLY A 143 37.37 7.66 7.52
N ASP A 144 36.45 7.77 6.55
CA ASP A 144 36.74 7.58 5.12
C ASP A 144 37.33 8.82 4.42
N GLY A 145 37.44 9.94 5.15
CA GLY A 145 38.00 11.20 4.67
C GLY A 145 37.01 12.08 3.91
N GLN A 146 35.72 11.75 3.90
CA GLN A 146 34.65 12.53 3.28
C GLN A 146 33.51 12.75 4.28
N VAL A 147 32.82 13.89 4.16
CA VAL A 147 31.58 14.14 4.90
C VAL A 147 30.42 13.95 3.93
N THR A 148 29.68 12.85 4.10
CA THR A 148 28.61 12.40 3.21
C THR A 148 27.31 12.16 3.98
N LEU A 149 26.25 11.72 3.29
CA LEU A 149 25.00 11.33 3.95
C LEU A 149 25.20 10.16 4.94
N ALA A 150 26.22 9.31 4.74
CA ALA A 150 26.53 8.23 5.68
C ALA A 150 26.94 8.76 7.07
N ASP A 151 27.45 9.99 7.12
CA ASP A 151 27.94 10.62 8.35
C ASP A 151 26.88 11.43 9.09
N HIS A 152 25.68 11.52 8.53
CA HIS A 152 24.59 12.27 9.15
C HIS A 152 24.01 11.51 10.34
N GLU A 153 24.07 12.13 11.51
CA GLU A 153 23.46 11.65 12.75
C GLU A 153 22.09 12.28 13.01
N ARG A 154 21.69 13.25 12.18
CA ARG A 154 20.41 13.96 12.27
C ARG A 154 19.62 13.91 10.96
N GLY A 155 18.32 13.65 11.12
CA GLY A 155 17.29 13.58 10.09
C GLY A 155 16.79 12.15 9.89
N ALA A 156 15.47 11.98 9.96
CA ALA A 156 14.85 10.65 9.89
C ALA A 156 13.55 10.62 9.08
N PHE A 157 13.30 9.49 8.43
CA PHE A 157 11.96 9.15 7.92
C PHE A 157 11.09 8.61 9.05
N ILE A 158 9.81 8.97 9.04
CA ILE A 158 8.79 8.38 9.92
C ILE A 158 8.23 7.15 9.22
N VAL A 159 8.48 5.97 9.79
CA VAL A 159 8.15 4.68 9.19
C VAL A 159 7.12 3.96 10.04
N VAL A 160 6.11 3.37 9.39
CA VAL A 160 5.08 2.55 10.03
C VAL A 160 5.11 1.13 9.48
N ASN A 161 4.81 0.16 10.35
CA ASN A 161 4.90 -1.26 10.02
C ASN A 161 3.57 -1.99 10.27
N SER A 162 3.36 -3.08 9.54
CA SER A 162 2.18 -3.94 9.58
C SER A 162 2.22 -5.01 10.70
N TRP A 163 3.19 -4.93 11.63
CA TRP A 163 3.36 -5.89 12.74
C TRP A 163 2.62 -5.50 14.04
N GLY A 164 1.78 -4.47 13.95
CA GLY A 164 0.90 -3.99 15.01
C GLY A 164 1.56 -3.00 15.97
N GLN A 165 0.75 -2.44 16.86
CA GLN A 165 1.13 -1.31 17.73
C GLN A 165 2.28 -1.60 18.70
N THR A 166 2.54 -2.87 19.01
CA THR A 166 3.64 -3.25 19.94
C THR A 166 4.99 -3.40 19.24
N TRP A 167 5.06 -3.15 17.93
CA TRP A 167 6.34 -3.11 17.23
C TRP A 167 6.93 -1.72 17.39
N SER A 168 8.11 -1.62 18.01
CA SER A 168 8.64 -0.35 18.54
C SER A 168 7.55 0.38 19.33
N LYS A 169 7.36 1.69 19.13
CA LYS A 169 6.38 2.52 19.81
C LYS A 169 5.21 2.83 18.87
N ASP A 170 4.04 2.28 19.18
CA ASP A 170 2.79 2.43 18.43
C ASP A 170 2.87 1.97 16.96
N GLY A 171 3.73 0.99 16.65
CA GLY A 171 3.90 0.47 15.28
C GLY A 171 4.67 1.41 14.36
N LYS A 172 5.31 2.45 14.93
CA LYS A 172 6.04 3.52 14.26
C LYS A 172 7.48 3.54 14.75
N ILE A 173 8.40 3.93 13.88
CA ILE A 173 9.80 4.18 14.21
C ILE A 173 10.37 5.32 13.35
N TYR A 174 11.44 5.97 13.83
CA TYR A 174 12.19 6.95 13.05
C TYR A 174 13.41 6.28 12.44
N LEU A 175 13.53 6.26 11.11
CA LEU A 175 14.66 5.68 10.38
C LEU A 175 15.62 6.79 9.95
N LEU A 176 16.85 6.81 10.48
CA LEU A 176 17.84 7.81 10.09
C LEU A 176 18.09 7.79 8.58
N TYR A 177 18.30 8.96 7.98
CA TYR A 177 18.60 9.06 6.55
C TYR A 177 19.91 8.33 6.20
N SER A 178 20.92 8.41 7.07
CA SER A 178 22.21 7.72 6.92
C SER A 178 22.05 6.20 6.85
N ALA A 179 21.10 5.63 7.60
CA ALA A 179 20.79 4.19 7.56
C ALA A 179 20.37 3.73 6.15
N MET A 180 19.84 4.62 5.30
CA MET A 180 19.45 4.28 3.92
C MET A 180 20.65 4.12 2.98
N VAL A 181 21.82 4.68 3.34
CA VAL A 181 23.04 4.59 2.52
C VAL A 181 23.66 3.20 2.62
N ASP A 182 23.81 2.69 3.84
CA ASP A 182 24.38 1.36 4.11
C ASP A 182 23.31 0.26 4.11
N SER A 183 22.72 0.04 2.94
CA SER A 183 21.70 -0.99 2.81
C SER A 183 22.30 -2.38 2.66
N THR A 184 21.93 -3.27 3.59
CA THR A 184 22.21 -4.71 3.52
C THR A 184 21.27 -5.45 2.55
N TRP A 185 20.40 -4.72 1.85
CA TRP A 185 19.42 -5.23 0.91
C TRP A 185 19.54 -4.50 -0.44
N LYS A 186 19.49 -5.25 -1.55
CA LYS A 186 19.72 -4.71 -2.91
C LYS A 186 18.83 -3.51 -3.28
N ARG A 187 17.67 -3.35 -2.63
CA ARG A 187 16.71 -2.25 -2.88
C ARG A 187 16.53 -1.31 -1.69
N GLY A 188 17.23 -1.50 -0.57
CA GLY A 188 16.96 -0.71 0.63
C GLY A 188 17.56 0.70 0.62
N ASN A 189 18.30 1.05 -0.44
CA ASN A 189 18.70 2.41 -0.77
C ASN A 189 17.79 3.08 -1.82
N TYR A 190 16.54 2.64 -1.91
CA TYR A 190 15.52 3.25 -2.77
C TYR A 190 14.21 3.46 -2.01
N LEU A 191 13.57 4.60 -2.28
CA LEU A 191 12.19 4.89 -1.91
C LEU A 191 11.30 4.67 -3.13
N GLY A 192 10.34 3.76 -3.00
CA GLY A 192 9.23 3.59 -3.93
C GLY A 192 8.20 4.71 -3.73
N ARG A 193 8.16 5.65 -4.65
CA ARG A 193 7.12 6.69 -4.76
C ARG A 193 5.86 6.08 -5.34
N ILE A 194 4.81 5.99 -4.54
CA ILE A 194 3.50 5.51 -4.96
C ILE A 194 2.72 6.73 -5.46
N GLU A 195 2.60 6.82 -6.79
CA GLU A 195 1.78 7.85 -7.42
C GLU A 195 0.31 7.48 -7.24
N VAL A 196 -0.47 8.41 -6.69
CA VAL A 196 -1.89 8.20 -6.42
C VAL A 196 -2.74 9.17 -7.24
N SER A 197 -3.85 8.65 -7.74
CA SER A 197 -4.84 9.39 -8.49
C SER A 197 -6.21 9.19 -7.87
N ARG A 198 -7.05 10.22 -7.98
CA ARG A 198 -8.46 10.12 -7.65
C ARG A 198 -9.25 9.88 -8.91
N HIS A 199 -10.11 8.86 -8.90
CA HIS A 199 -11.00 8.49 -9.98
C HIS A 199 -12.41 8.35 -9.44
N VAL A 200 -13.41 8.99 -10.03
CA VAL A 200 -14.81 8.82 -9.56
C VAL A 200 -15.50 7.78 -10.44
N PRO A 201 -15.77 6.55 -9.95
CA PRO A 201 -16.49 5.56 -10.73
C PRO A 201 -17.95 5.99 -10.87
N ARG A 202 -18.47 5.90 -12.10
CA ARG A 202 -19.84 6.27 -12.46
C ARG A 202 -20.79 5.07 -12.42
N CYS A 203 -20.25 3.88 -12.62
CA CYS A 203 -21.01 2.64 -12.58
C CYS A 203 -20.12 1.53 -12.03
N THR A 204 -20.68 0.73 -11.13
CA THR A 204 -19.98 -0.37 -10.47
C THR A 204 -20.86 -1.61 -10.40
N LEU A 205 -20.21 -2.76 -10.30
CA LEU A 205 -20.82 -4.04 -10.00
C LEU A 205 -20.54 -4.38 -8.52
N LYS A 206 -21.60 -4.49 -7.74
CA LYS A 206 -21.58 -5.06 -6.39
C LYS A 206 -21.88 -6.54 -6.48
N LEU A 207 -21.02 -7.39 -5.92
CA LEU A 207 -21.21 -8.83 -5.86
C LEU A 207 -21.09 -9.33 -4.43
N LYS A 208 -21.89 -10.32 -4.07
CA LYS A 208 -21.72 -11.11 -2.85
C LYS A 208 -21.57 -12.57 -3.25
N LEU A 209 -20.39 -13.13 -3.04
CA LEU A 209 -20.04 -14.46 -3.53
C LEU A 209 -19.18 -15.23 -2.54
N ALA A 210 -19.31 -16.55 -2.54
CA ALA A 210 -18.46 -17.48 -1.83
C ALA A 210 -17.76 -18.40 -2.84
N CYS A 211 -16.52 -18.77 -2.55
CA CYS A 211 -15.79 -19.83 -3.25
C CYS A 211 -14.87 -20.51 -2.22
N ASN A 212 -14.85 -21.84 -2.19
CA ASN A 212 -14.01 -22.59 -1.26
C ASN A 212 -12.51 -22.55 -1.62
N LYS A 213 -12.17 -22.21 -2.87
CA LYS A 213 -10.79 -22.12 -3.39
C LYS A 213 -10.59 -20.87 -4.24
N ARG A 214 -10.12 -19.80 -3.60
CA ARG A 214 -9.95 -18.50 -4.26
C ARG A 214 -8.83 -18.46 -5.31
N SER A 215 -7.81 -19.32 -5.18
CA SER A 215 -6.72 -19.47 -6.14
C SER A 215 -7.23 -19.90 -7.51
N ASP A 216 -8.32 -20.67 -7.54
CA ASP A 216 -8.86 -21.25 -8.78
C ASP A 216 -9.96 -20.39 -9.40
N LEU A 217 -10.60 -19.50 -8.64
CA LEU A 217 -11.67 -18.64 -9.14
C LEU A 217 -11.15 -17.59 -10.14
N ARG A 218 -11.76 -17.54 -11.31
CA ARG A 218 -11.59 -16.48 -12.33
C ARG A 218 -12.91 -15.82 -12.64
N MET A 219 -12.84 -14.56 -13.03
CA MET A 219 -14.01 -13.77 -13.35
C MET A 219 -13.76 -12.88 -14.55
N THR A 220 -14.66 -12.94 -15.52
CA THR A 220 -14.72 -12.05 -16.67
C THR A 220 -16.05 -11.30 -16.66
N ILE A 221 -15.97 -9.99 -16.91
CA ILE A 221 -17.15 -9.13 -17.07
C ILE A 221 -17.14 -8.60 -18.49
N GLY A 222 -18.23 -8.83 -19.21
CA GLY A 222 -18.44 -8.37 -20.57
C GLY A 222 -19.59 -7.38 -20.68
N ILE A 223 -19.56 -6.53 -21.69
CA ILE A 223 -20.69 -5.68 -22.09
C ILE A 223 -20.91 -5.76 -23.60
N ALA A 224 -22.15 -5.53 -24.01
CA ALA A 224 -22.53 -5.28 -25.39
C ALA A 224 -23.54 -4.12 -25.44
N GLY A 225 -23.45 -3.29 -26.49
CA GLY A 225 -24.38 -2.19 -26.72
C GLY A 225 -25.77 -2.65 -27.16
N ASP A 226 -25.87 -3.88 -27.68
CA ASP A 226 -27.14 -4.54 -28.00
C ASP A 226 -27.68 -5.34 -26.80
N LYS A 227 -28.92 -5.03 -26.39
CA LYS A 227 -29.63 -5.74 -25.30
C LYS A 227 -29.88 -7.22 -25.60
N ASP A 228 -30.00 -7.57 -26.89
CA ASP A 228 -30.29 -8.93 -27.34
C ASP A 228 -29.00 -9.71 -27.66
N ALA A 229 -27.82 -9.10 -27.44
CA ALA A 229 -26.54 -9.74 -27.65
C ALA A 229 -26.42 -11.07 -26.89
N THR A 230 -25.83 -12.07 -27.53
CA THR A 230 -25.53 -13.39 -26.92
C THR A 230 -24.08 -13.53 -26.50
N LYS A 231 -23.23 -12.55 -26.83
CA LYS A 231 -21.82 -12.46 -26.48
C LYS A 231 -21.43 -11.01 -26.18
N ALA A 232 -20.39 -10.83 -25.39
CA ALA A 232 -19.82 -9.52 -25.11
C ALA A 232 -19.10 -8.94 -26.35
N GLU A 233 -19.16 -7.61 -26.50
CA GLU A 233 -18.36 -6.82 -27.45
C GLU A 233 -17.02 -6.42 -26.81
N HIS A 234 -17.06 -6.12 -25.51
CA HIS A 234 -15.89 -5.76 -24.72
C HIS A 234 -15.89 -6.51 -23.41
N GLU A 235 -14.70 -6.92 -22.98
CA GLU A 235 -14.49 -7.64 -21.72
C GLU A 235 -13.43 -6.98 -20.85
N LEU A 236 -13.50 -7.26 -19.55
CA LEU A 236 -12.43 -7.06 -18.59
C LEU A 236 -12.35 -8.22 -17.60
N ALA A 237 -11.15 -8.43 -17.08
CA ALA A 237 -10.86 -9.36 -16.00
C ALA A 237 -10.37 -8.54 -14.79
N PRO A 238 -11.16 -8.41 -13.71
CA PRO A 238 -10.77 -7.61 -12.55
C PRO A 238 -9.53 -8.15 -11.87
N GLN A 239 -8.53 -7.28 -11.66
CA GLN A 239 -7.26 -7.62 -11.00
C GLN A 239 -7.43 -8.34 -9.65
N PRO A 240 -8.40 -7.97 -8.78
CA PRO A 240 -8.58 -8.66 -7.50
C PRO A 240 -8.90 -10.16 -7.62
N LEU A 241 -9.41 -10.65 -8.76
CA LEU A 241 -9.74 -12.06 -8.96
C LEU A 241 -8.98 -12.72 -10.13
N ASN A 242 -8.12 -11.97 -10.82
CA ASN A 242 -7.38 -12.45 -11.99
C ASN A 242 -5.89 -12.05 -11.97
N GLY A 243 -5.46 -11.25 -10.98
CA GLY A 243 -4.11 -10.72 -10.86
C GLY A 243 -3.25 -11.46 -9.84
N TRP A 244 -1.98 -11.08 -9.77
CA TRP A 244 -1.05 -11.55 -8.73
C TRP A 244 -1.45 -10.99 -7.35
N PRO A 245 -1.35 -11.76 -6.24
CA PRO A 245 -0.72 -13.08 -6.11
C PRO A 245 -1.64 -14.30 -6.32
N LEU A 246 -2.93 -14.12 -6.62
CA LEU A 246 -3.84 -15.26 -6.90
C LEU A 246 -3.42 -16.00 -8.17
N PHE A 247 -2.95 -15.24 -9.15
CA PHE A 247 -2.51 -15.73 -10.45
C PHE A 247 -1.04 -15.37 -10.72
N GLY A 248 -0.30 -16.25 -11.39
CA GLY A 248 1.10 -16.02 -11.76
C GLY A 248 2.01 -17.21 -11.45
N LYS A 249 3.32 -17.03 -11.66
CA LYS A 249 4.34 -18.03 -11.32
C LYS A 249 5.12 -17.57 -10.07
N PRO A 250 5.28 -18.42 -9.05
CA PRO A 250 4.64 -19.74 -8.89
C PRO A 250 3.13 -19.62 -8.62
N LYS A 251 2.37 -20.63 -9.06
CA LYS A 251 0.92 -20.75 -8.83
C LYS A 251 0.65 -20.90 -7.32
N ASN A 252 -0.51 -20.46 -6.84
CA ASN A 252 -0.99 -20.66 -5.45
C ASN A 252 -0.23 -19.95 -4.32
N ASN A 253 0.37 -18.77 -4.58
CA ASN A 253 0.99 -17.96 -3.53
C ASN A 253 0.03 -17.50 -2.41
N VAL A 254 -1.27 -17.67 -2.62
CA VAL A 254 -2.35 -17.30 -1.70
C VAL A 254 -2.95 -18.49 -0.95
N GLY A 255 -2.52 -19.71 -1.27
CA GLY A 255 -3.06 -20.97 -0.73
C GLY A 255 -4.45 -21.36 -1.25
N GLU A 256 -4.79 -22.63 -1.06
CA GLU A 256 -6.11 -23.24 -1.33
C GLU A 256 -7.05 -22.94 -0.16
N VAL A 257 -7.58 -21.71 -0.12
CA VAL A 257 -8.45 -21.23 0.97
C VAL A 257 -9.72 -20.58 0.43
N PRO A 258 -10.77 -20.47 1.26
CA PRO A 258 -11.98 -19.75 0.89
C PRO A 258 -11.72 -18.30 0.48
N LEU A 259 -12.63 -17.74 -0.33
CA LEU A 259 -12.54 -16.38 -0.85
C LEU A 259 -12.42 -15.31 0.24
N ALA A 260 -13.18 -15.44 1.34
CA ALA A 260 -13.10 -14.50 2.45
C ALA A 260 -11.80 -14.65 3.27
N GLY A 261 -11.12 -15.80 3.18
CA GLY A 261 -9.82 -16.06 3.80
C GLY A 261 -9.73 -17.44 4.46
N PRO A 262 -8.57 -17.77 5.06
CA PRO A 262 -8.36 -19.04 5.75
C PRO A 262 -9.41 -19.29 6.85
N GLY A 263 -10.11 -20.43 6.76
CA GLY A 263 -11.15 -20.83 7.72
C GLY A 263 -12.43 -19.99 7.69
N ASP A 264 -12.64 -19.17 6.66
CA ASP A 264 -13.79 -18.27 6.54
C ASP A 264 -14.59 -18.57 5.27
N GLU A 265 -15.60 -19.43 5.38
CA GLU A 265 -16.46 -19.80 4.25
C GLU A 265 -17.61 -18.81 4.01
N SER A 266 -17.65 -17.69 4.75
CA SER A 266 -18.71 -16.71 4.57
C SER A 266 -18.65 -16.03 3.20
N PRO A 267 -19.79 -15.61 2.63
CA PRO A 267 -19.80 -14.84 1.40
C PRO A 267 -19.06 -13.50 1.56
N LEU A 268 -18.20 -13.19 0.60
CA LEU A 268 -17.49 -11.93 0.52
C LEU A 268 -18.29 -10.95 -0.33
N GLU A 269 -18.52 -9.74 0.19
CA GLU A 269 -19.11 -8.63 -0.55
C GLU A 269 -17.99 -7.75 -1.14
N ILE A 270 -17.94 -7.66 -2.48
CA ILE A 270 -16.94 -6.93 -3.25
C ILE A 270 -17.56 -5.91 -4.20
N GLY A 271 -16.73 -4.99 -4.70
CA GLY A 271 -17.11 -3.98 -5.69
C GLY A 271 -16.11 -3.93 -6.85
N ILE A 272 -16.63 -3.75 -8.07
CA ILE A 272 -15.83 -3.69 -9.29
C ILE A 272 -16.25 -2.47 -10.10
N ASP A 273 -15.28 -1.69 -10.57
CA ASP A 273 -15.56 -0.52 -11.38
C ASP A 273 -15.85 -0.91 -12.84
N LEU A 274 -17.06 -0.61 -13.31
CA LEU A 274 -17.49 -0.83 -14.68
C LEU A 274 -17.26 0.38 -15.58
N THR A 275 -16.90 1.54 -15.02
CA THR A 275 -16.71 2.79 -15.77
C THR A 275 -15.75 2.65 -16.94
N PRO A 276 -14.57 1.99 -16.81
CA PRO A 276 -13.64 1.81 -17.93
C PRO A 276 -14.18 0.86 -18.99
N LEU A 277 -15.06 -0.08 -18.63
CA LEU A 277 -15.69 -1.00 -19.56
C LEU A 277 -16.75 -0.27 -20.38
N LEU A 278 -17.66 0.42 -19.70
CA LEU A 278 -18.76 1.16 -20.32
C LEU A 278 -18.26 2.28 -21.23
N GLY A 279 -17.13 2.90 -20.90
CA GLY A 279 -16.47 3.88 -21.76
C GLY A 279 -16.00 3.34 -23.11
N LYS A 280 -16.04 2.03 -23.35
CA LYS A 280 -15.74 1.41 -24.65
C LYS A 280 -16.95 1.30 -25.56
N LEU A 281 -18.18 1.44 -25.05
CA LEU A 281 -19.38 1.41 -25.90
C LEU A 281 -19.48 2.70 -26.71
N ASP A 282 -19.83 2.56 -27.99
CA ASP A 282 -20.16 3.70 -28.83
C ASP A 282 -21.41 4.42 -28.31
N ALA A 283 -21.46 5.75 -28.45
CA ALA A 283 -22.57 6.60 -28.02
C ALA A 283 -23.95 6.26 -28.65
N LYS A 284 -24.00 5.29 -29.58
CA LYS A 284 -25.21 4.78 -30.22
C LYS A 284 -25.94 3.70 -29.43
N SER A 285 -25.35 3.17 -28.35
CA SER A 285 -26.08 2.29 -27.43
C SER A 285 -27.13 3.14 -26.70
N GLY A 286 -28.39 3.06 -27.11
CA GLY A 286 -29.51 3.89 -26.64
C GLY A 286 -29.94 3.63 -25.19
N GLY A 287 -29.00 3.38 -24.27
CA GLY A 287 -29.25 3.08 -22.86
C GLY A 287 -29.66 1.63 -22.57
N GLU A 288 -29.93 0.82 -23.59
CA GLU A 288 -30.31 -0.59 -23.46
C GLU A 288 -29.18 -1.49 -23.96
N GLY A 289 -28.33 -1.96 -23.04
CA GLY A 289 -27.23 -2.89 -23.33
C GLY A 289 -27.27 -4.13 -22.44
N ARG A 290 -26.41 -5.10 -22.72
CA ARG A 290 -26.32 -6.34 -21.94
C ARG A 290 -24.98 -6.46 -21.22
N LEU A 291 -25.03 -6.88 -19.95
CA LEU A 291 -23.86 -7.23 -19.15
C LEU A 291 -23.74 -8.75 -19.02
N PHE A 292 -22.54 -9.25 -19.21
CA PHE A 292 -22.18 -10.66 -19.09
C PHE A 292 -21.28 -10.83 -17.88
N LEU A 293 -21.66 -11.72 -16.97
CA LEU A 293 -20.83 -12.11 -15.83
C LEU A 293 -20.49 -13.58 -15.97
N SER A 294 -19.21 -13.90 -16.04
CA SER A 294 -18.72 -15.27 -16.21
C SER A 294 -17.69 -15.61 -15.16
N PHE A 295 -17.89 -16.74 -14.49
CA PHE A 295 -16.93 -17.34 -13.57
C PHE A 295 -16.35 -18.61 -14.19
N ARG A 296 -15.08 -18.86 -13.93
CA ARG A 296 -14.40 -20.10 -14.32
C ARG A 296 -13.51 -20.57 -13.18
N CYS A 297 -13.34 -21.88 -13.08
CA CYS A 297 -12.28 -22.50 -12.29
C CYS A 297 -11.36 -23.26 -13.26
N ASP A 298 -10.18 -23.67 -12.79
CA ASP A 298 -9.33 -24.55 -13.60
C ASP A 298 -10.03 -25.89 -13.88
N ASP A 299 -9.76 -26.51 -15.03
CA ASP A 299 -10.53 -27.67 -15.54
C ASP A 299 -10.53 -28.90 -14.61
N GLU A 300 -9.48 -29.06 -13.80
CA GLU A 300 -9.34 -30.15 -12.81
C GLU A 300 -9.64 -29.69 -11.37
N SER A 301 -10.19 -28.49 -11.20
CA SER A 301 -10.48 -27.92 -9.89
C SER A 301 -11.77 -28.51 -9.27
N ASP A 302 -11.68 -28.87 -8.00
CA ASP A 302 -12.80 -29.16 -7.09
C ASP A 302 -13.33 -27.89 -6.40
N ALA A 303 -12.99 -26.70 -6.91
CA ALA A 303 -13.53 -25.45 -6.44
C ALA A 303 -15.04 -25.38 -6.66
N THR A 304 -15.77 -25.07 -5.60
CA THR A 304 -17.21 -24.78 -5.63
C THR A 304 -17.44 -23.37 -5.14
N GLY A 305 -18.42 -22.70 -5.73
CA GLY A 305 -18.76 -21.34 -5.39
C GLY A 305 -20.22 -21.01 -5.64
N MET A 306 -20.70 -19.96 -4.98
CA MET A 306 -22.06 -19.48 -5.09
C MET A 306 -22.04 -17.95 -5.22
N LEU A 307 -22.72 -17.44 -6.25
CA LEU A 307 -23.08 -16.03 -6.33
C LEU A 307 -24.40 -15.84 -5.58
N HIS A 308 -24.35 -15.17 -4.43
CA HIS A 308 -25.52 -14.94 -3.59
C HIS A 308 -26.33 -13.73 -4.06
N GLU A 309 -25.64 -12.64 -4.38
CA GLU A 309 -26.27 -11.38 -4.77
C GLU A 309 -25.41 -10.66 -5.81
N GLY A 310 -26.07 -9.98 -6.75
CA GLY A 310 -25.41 -9.12 -7.74
C GLY A 310 -26.26 -7.88 -7.99
N ALA A 311 -25.63 -6.70 -8.01
CA ALA A 311 -26.31 -5.44 -8.27
C ALA A 311 -25.40 -4.47 -9.04
N ILE A 312 -25.98 -3.76 -9.99
CA ILE A 312 -25.32 -2.61 -10.64
C ILE A 312 -25.65 -1.37 -9.83
N ARG A 313 -24.65 -0.52 -9.57
CA ARG A 313 -24.83 0.78 -8.93
C ARG A 313 -24.37 1.86 -9.89
N GLN A 314 -25.23 2.84 -10.12
CA GLN A 314 -24.93 4.04 -10.89
C GLN A 314 -24.81 5.23 -9.93
N TYR A 315 -23.92 6.16 -10.26
CA TYR A 315 -23.63 7.33 -9.46
C TYR A 315 -23.79 8.58 -10.33
N ASP A 316 -24.54 9.55 -9.81
CA ASP A 316 -24.60 10.89 -10.38
C ASP A 316 -23.24 11.59 -10.22
N VAL A 317 -22.90 12.46 -11.17
CA VAL A 317 -21.64 13.21 -11.20
C VAL A 317 -21.72 14.46 -10.35
#